data_AF-B3SE35-F1
#
_entry.id   AF-B3SE35-F1
#
_cell.length_a   1.000
_cell.length_b   1.000
_cell.length_c   1.000
_cell.angle_alpha   90.00
_cell.angle_beta   90.00
_cell.angle_gamma   90.00
#
_symmetry.space_group_name_H-M   'P 1'
#
loop_
_entity.id
_entity.type
_entity.pdbx_description
1 polymer ?
#
loop_
_entity_poly.entity_id
_entity_poly.type
_entity_poly.pdbx_seq_one_letter_code
_entity_poly.pdbx_strand_id
1 'polypeptide(L)'
;MGRTFLVLRCFSCHTFQVQQEVKAKKWSCKVCGWKQSFVKIYGNGSAADCRNHVQKLNMMRGEREAAILSKLSEQHTENDCRSIQESPEEYSECDYRTIQEFQSASNADDVRRLNFVNSCITRLNHLILH
;
A
#
# COMPACT_ATOMS: atom_id res chain seq x y z
N MET A 1 -26.92 6.48 -29.12
CA MET A 1 -25.74 5.65 -28.76
C MET A 1 -25.50 5.78 -27.26
N GLY A 2 -25.44 4.66 -26.54
CA GLY A 2 -25.23 4.64 -25.08
C GLY A 2 -23.78 4.95 -24.70
N ARG A 3 -23.55 5.39 -23.46
CA ARG A 3 -22.20 5.60 -22.91
C ARG A 3 -21.63 4.25 -22.46
N THR A 4 -20.49 3.86 -23.01
CA THR A 4 -19.74 2.67 -22.57
C THR A 4 -18.84 3.01 -21.39
N PHE A 5 -18.79 2.12 -20.41
CA PHE A 5 -17.89 2.19 -19.28
C PHE A 5 -16.87 1.05 -19.34
N LEU A 6 -15.69 1.31 -18.82
CA LEU A 6 -14.55 0.40 -18.79
C LEU A 6 -14.10 0.21 -17.35
N VAL A 7 -13.61 -0.98 -17.05
CA VAL A 7 -12.94 -1.31 -15.79
C VAL A 7 -11.44 -1.36 -16.00
N LEU A 8 -10.72 -0.52 -15.27
CA LEU A 8 -9.27 -0.36 -15.38
C LEU A 8 -8.60 -0.57 -14.02
N ARG A 9 -7.36 -1.05 -14.02
CA ARG A 9 -6.53 -1.23 -12.81
C ARG A 9 -5.46 -0.14 -12.75
N CYS A 10 -5.30 0.49 -11.59
CA CYS A 10 -4.21 1.45 -11.40
C CYS A 10 -2.84 0.76 -11.36
N PHE A 11 -1.82 1.36 -11.98
CA PHE A 11 -0.46 0.79 -11.95
C PHE A 11 0.19 0.90 -10.57
N SER A 12 -0.13 1.94 -9.81
CA SER A 12 0.51 2.26 -8.52
C SER A 12 -0.20 1.59 -7.33
N CYS A 13 -1.48 1.92 -7.10
CA CYS A 13 -2.22 1.38 -5.95
C CYS A 13 -3.03 0.12 -6.26
N HIS A 14 -2.94 -0.39 -7.50
CA HIS A 14 -3.62 -1.60 -7.97
C HIS A 14 -5.15 -1.67 -7.81
N THR A 15 -5.79 -0.58 -7.40
CA THR A 15 -7.25 -0.49 -7.26
C THR A 15 -7.92 -0.48 -8.63
N PHE A 16 -9.01 -1.23 -8.74
CA PHE A 16 -9.87 -1.27 -9.92
C PHE A 16 -10.90 -0.14 -9.87
N GLN A 17 -11.13 0.51 -11.00
CA GLN A 17 -11.99 1.69 -11.12
C GLN A 17 -12.79 1.67 -12.41
N VAL A 18 -13.98 2.27 -12.34
CA VAL A 18 -14.84 2.52 -13.51
C VAL A 18 -14.42 3.83 -14.17
N GLN A 19 -14.20 3.77 -15.48
CA GLN A 19 -13.88 4.92 -16.32
C GLN A 19 -14.84 4.95 -17.50
N GLN A 20 -15.47 6.08 -17.76
CA GLN A 20 -16.21 6.26 -19.01
C GLN A 20 -15.24 6.23 -20.18
N GLU A 21 -15.59 5.52 -21.26
CA GLU A 21 -14.74 5.43 -22.44
C GLU A 21 -14.49 6.83 -23.02
N VAL A 22 -13.21 7.17 -23.18
CA VAL A 22 -12.74 8.45 -23.72
C VAL A 22 -11.75 8.19 -24.84
N LYS A 23 -11.80 9.01 -25.89
CA LYS A 23 -10.93 8.88 -27.08
C LYS A 23 -9.44 8.96 -26.74
N ALA A 24 -9.07 9.78 -25.75
CA ALA A 24 -7.69 9.99 -25.36
C ALA A 24 -7.04 8.78 -24.66
N LYS A 25 -7.81 7.77 -24.24
CA LYS A 25 -7.34 6.58 -23.50
C LYS A 25 -6.41 6.92 -22.32
N LYS A 26 -6.69 8.02 -21.64
CA LYS A 26 -5.98 8.52 -20.45
C LYS A 26 -6.99 8.71 -19.31
N TRP A 27 -6.55 8.43 -18.08
CA TRP A 27 -7.34 8.58 -16.88
C TRP A 27 -6.46 8.87 -15.66
N SER A 28 -7.08 9.38 -14.60
CA SER A 28 -6.42 9.58 -13.31
C SER A 28 -7.02 8.64 -12.28
N CYS A 29 -6.18 7.98 -11.51
CA CYS A 29 -6.64 7.19 -10.38
C CYS A 29 -7.28 8.10 -9.32
N LYS A 30 -8.52 7.83 -8.93
CA LYS A 30 -9.23 8.61 -7.90
C LYS A 30 -8.71 8.36 -6.48
N VAL A 31 -8.00 7.25 -6.27
CA VAL A 31 -7.45 6.87 -4.96
C VAL A 31 -6.06 7.49 -4.75
N CYS A 32 -5.12 7.27 -5.67
CA CYS A 32 -3.75 7.75 -5.52
C CYS A 32 -3.39 8.99 -6.38
N GLY A 33 -4.29 9.45 -7.24
CA GLY A 33 -4.11 10.68 -8.04
C GLY A 33 -3.26 10.54 -9.31
N TRP A 34 -2.53 9.42 -9.49
CA TRP A 34 -1.64 9.25 -10.64
C TRP A 34 -2.39 9.24 -11.98
N LYS A 35 -1.87 10.03 -12.93
CA LYS A 35 -2.31 10.07 -14.33
C LYS A 35 -1.68 8.89 -15.09
N GLN A 36 -2.48 8.18 -15.88
CA GLN A 36 -2.08 6.92 -16.51
C GLN A 36 -2.85 6.69 -17.81
N SER A 37 -2.26 5.90 -18.71
CA SER A 37 -2.90 5.43 -19.94
C SER A 37 -3.73 4.17 -19.70
N PHE A 38 -4.56 3.81 -20.68
CA PHE A 38 -5.29 2.54 -20.64
C PHE A 38 -4.33 1.43 -21.06
N VAL A 39 -3.90 0.61 -20.10
CA VAL A 39 -2.98 -0.52 -20.37
C VAL A 39 -3.78 -1.79 -20.66
N LYS A 40 -4.71 -2.14 -19.77
CA LYS A 40 -5.56 -3.32 -19.89
C LYS A 40 -6.97 -3.00 -19.43
N ILE A 41 -7.94 -3.40 -20.23
CA ILE A 41 -9.38 -3.32 -19.90
C ILE A 41 -9.77 -4.66 -19.28
N TYR A 42 -10.26 -4.62 -18.05
CA TYR A 42 -10.67 -5.81 -17.29
C TYR A 42 -12.16 -6.13 -17.46
N GLY A 43 -12.94 -5.18 -17.98
CA GLY A 43 -14.33 -5.34 -18.32
C GLY A 43 -14.86 -4.09 -19.02
N ASN A 44 -15.93 -4.24 -19.79
CA ASN A 44 -16.66 -3.14 -20.41
C ASN A 44 -18.17 -3.41 -20.37
N GLY A 45 -18.97 -2.35 -20.39
CA GLY A 45 -20.42 -2.49 -20.42
C GLY A 45 -21.15 -1.29 -19.85
N SER A 46 -22.33 -1.56 -19.26
CA SER A 46 -23.11 -0.54 -18.59
C SER A 46 -22.42 -0.05 -17.31
N ALA A 47 -22.84 1.11 -16.81
CA ALA A 47 -22.29 1.65 -15.57
C ALA A 47 -22.60 0.72 -14.37
N ALA A 48 -23.75 0.06 -14.36
CA ALA A 48 -24.15 -0.84 -13.28
C ALA A 48 -23.26 -2.09 -13.25
N ASP A 49 -23.09 -2.73 -14.41
CA ASP A 49 -22.26 -3.94 -14.52
C ASP A 49 -20.80 -3.65 -14.15
N CYS A 50 -20.26 -2.52 -14.64
CA CYS A 50 -18.89 -2.13 -14.32
C CYS A 50 -18.69 -1.84 -12.83
N ARG A 51 -19.68 -1.25 -12.15
CA ARG A 51 -19.62 -1.01 -10.69
C ARG A 51 -19.60 -2.34 -9.91
N ASN A 52 -20.50 -3.26 -10.24
CA ASN A 52 -20.55 -4.59 -9.62
C ASN A 52 -19.23 -5.35 -9.85
N HIS A 53 -18.70 -5.28 -11.06
CA HIS A 53 -17.43 -5.92 -11.42
C HIS A 53 -16.25 -5.32 -10.63
N VAL A 54 -16.17 -3.99 -10.54
CA VAL A 54 -15.14 -3.30 -9.74
C VAL A 54 -15.22 -3.68 -8.26
N GLN A 55 -16.42 -3.76 -7.70
CA GLN A 55 -16.61 -4.17 -6.31
C GLN A 55 -16.05 -5.57 -6.06
N LYS A 56 -16.39 -6.54 -6.92
CA LYS A 56 -15.87 -7.91 -6.84
C LYS A 56 -14.34 -7.95 -6.97
N LEU A 57 -13.78 -7.24 -7.95
CA LEU A 57 -12.32 -7.20 -8.17
C LEU A 57 -11.57 -6.59 -6.99
N ASN A 58 -12.09 -5.51 -6.41
CA ASN A 58 -11.46 -4.87 -5.25
C ASN A 58 -11.60 -5.71 -3.98
N MET A 59 -12.69 -6.47 -3.80
CA MET A 59 -12.83 -7.43 -2.70
C MET A 59 -11.74 -8.50 -2.77
N MET A 60 -11.60 -9.16 -3.93
CA MET A 60 -10.57 -10.19 -4.14
C MET A 60 -9.14 -9.64 -4.00
N ARG A 61 -8.93 -8.37 -4.39
CA ARG A 61 -7.65 -7.69 -4.14
C ARG A 61 -7.37 -7.58 -2.64
N GLY A 62 -8.34 -7.11 -1.86
CA GLY A 62 -8.21 -6.96 -0.40
C GLY A 62 -7.95 -8.29 0.29
N GLU A 63 -8.68 -9.34 -0.07
CA GLU A 63 -8.47 -10.71 0.44
C GLU A 63 -7.05 -11.21 0.15
N ARG A 64 -6.56 -11.01 -1.08
CA ARG A 64 -5.20 -11.38 -1.46
C ARG A 64 -4.16 -10.61 -0.66
N GLU A 65 -4.34 -9.31 -0.49
CA GLU A 65 -3.41 -8.47 0.28
C GLU A 65 -3.38 -8.90 1.75
N ALA A 66 -4.54 -9.19 2.35
CA ALA A 66 -4.63 -9.72 3.72
C ALA A 66 -3.93 -11.08 3.87
N ALA A 67 -4.13 -12.00 2.92
CA ALA A 67 -3.48 -13.32 2.95
C ALA A 67 -1.96 -13.25 2.76
N ILE A 68 -1.45 -12.23 2.06
CA ILE A 68 0.00 -12.00 1.95
C ILE A 68 0.53 -11.46 3.28
N LEU A 69 -0.17 -10.52 3.91
CA LEU A 69 0.21 -9.95 5.20
C LEU A 69 0.24 -11.01 6.30
N SER A 70 -0.74 -11.92 6.36
CA SER A 70 -0.77 -12.99 7.36
C SER A 70 0.43 -13.95 7.21
N LYS A 71 0.79 -14.32 5.99
CA LYS A 71 1.96 -15.17 5.72
C LYS A 71 3.28 -14.50 6.09
N LEU A 72 3.38 -13.19 5.90
CA LEU A 72 4.57 -12.42 6.30
C LEU A 72 4.73 -12.37 7.83
N SER A 73 3.62 -12.27 8.59
CA SER A 73 3.69 -12.30 10.05
C SER A 73 4.07 -13.66 10.64
N GLU A 74 3.74 -14.76 9.96
CA GLU A 74 4.09 -16.11 10.39
C GLU A 74 5.58 -16.45 10.25
N GLN A 75 6.34 -15.66 9.47
CA GLN A 75 7.78 -15.87 9.26
C GLN A 75 8.68 -15.14 10.29
N HIS A 76 8.09 -14.54 11.34
CA HIS A 76 8.80 -13.73 12.35
C HIS A 76 8.78 -14.32 13.78
N THR A 77 8.69 -15.64 13.95
CA THR A 77 8.63 -16.28 15.30
C THR A 77 9.76 -17.27 15.64
N GLU A 78 10.95 -17.16 15.07
CA GLU A 78 12.09 -18.01 15.48
C GLU A 78 13.43 -17.27 15.63
N ASN A 79 13.45 -16.02 16.13
CA ASN A 79 14.72 -15.40 16.54
C ASN A 79 14.59 -14.38 17.69
N ASP A 80 13.65 -14.59 18.62
CA ASP A 80 13.68 -13.87 19.89
C ASP A 80 13.60 -14.82 21.08
N CYS A 81 14.76 -15.31 21.50
CA CYS A 81 15.06 -15.54 22.90
C CYS A 81 16.58 -15.60 23.11
N ARG A 82 17.17 -14.48 23.50
CA ARG A 82 18.26 -14.54 24.49
C ARG A 82 17.85 -13.66 25.67
N SER A 83 17.31 -14.36 26.65
CA SER A 83 16.92 -13.97 27.99
C SER A 83 17.90 -13.02 28.69
N ILE A 84 17.33 -11.99 29.35
CA ILE A 84 17.82 -11.54 30.66
C ILE A 84 16.61 -11.47 31.59
N GLN A 85 16.58 -12.37 32.56
CA GLN A 85 15.74 -12.26 33.75
C GLN A 85 16.46 -11.35 34.73
N GLU A 86 15.82 -10.26 35.15
CA GLU A 86 15.50 -9.97 36.55
C GLU A 86 14.71 -8.64 36.64
N SER A 87 13.58 -8.68 37.33
CA SER A 87 12.74 -7.53 37.70
C SER A 87 13.42 -6.64 38.76
N PRO A 88 12.75 -5.63 39.36
CA PRO A 88 11.86 -4.59 38.83
C PRO A 88 12.35 -3.19 39.26
N GLU A 89 12.25 -2.15 38.42
CA GLU A 89 12.00 -0.74 38.80
C GLU A 89 12.48 0.22 37.70
N GLU A 90 11.71 1.29 37.53
CA GLU A 90 12.01 2.53 36.80
C GLU A 90 12.02 2.55 35.26
N TYR A 91 10.99 3.22 34.75
CA TYR A 91 10.91 3.94 33.49
C TYR A 91 12.26 4.55 33.08
N SER A 92 12.85 4.08 31.97
CA SER A 92 14.01 4.74 31.36
C SER A 92 13.85 4.86 29.85
N GLU A 93 13.80 6.12 29.44
CA GLU A 93 13.95 6.67 28.10
C GLU A 93 15.22 6.08 27.44
N CYS A 94 15.07 5.33 26.35
CA CYS A 94 16.19 4.65 25.71
C CYS A 94 17.12 5.66 25.02
N ASP A 95 18.39 5.54 25.39
CA ASP A 95 19.55 6.36 25.10
C ASP A 95 19.72 6.72 23.61
N TYR A 96 19.75 8.03 23.33
CA TYR A 96 19.87 8.66 22.01
C TYR A 96 21.18 8.31 21.27
N ARG A 97 22.12 7.62 21.93
CA ARG A 97 23.47 7.34 21.38
C ARG A 97 23.54 6.16 20.41
N THR A 98 22.65 5.16 20.49
CA THR A 98 22.66 4.02 19.53
C THR A 98 22.12 4.41 18.15
N ILE A 99 21.32 5.47 18.06
CA ILE A 99 20.76 5.96 16.78
C ILE A 99 21.84 6.63 15.92
N GLN A 100 22.90 7.20 16.53
CA GLN A 100 23.96 7.91 15.80
C GLN A 100 24.97 6.97 15.12
N GLU A 101 25.23 5.77 15.65
CA GLU A 101 26.17 4.83 15.03
C GLU A 101 25.63 4.19 13.74
N PHE A 102 24.31 4.12 13.58
CA PHE A 102 23.67 3.65 12.33
C PHE A 102 23.81 4.64 11.16
N GLN A 103 24.10 5.91 11.41
CA GLN A 103 24.26 6.91 10.34
C GLN A 103 25.63 6.85 9.63
N SER A 104 26.60 6.11 10.18
CA SER A 104 27.95 5.96 9.61
C SER A 104 28.15 4.74 8.71
N ALA A 105 27.20 3.80 8.66
CA ALA A 105 27.33 2.57 7.88
C ALA A 105 26.61 2.68 6.52
N SER A 106 27.08 3.58 5.64
CA SER A 106 26.68 3.56 4.24
C SER A 106 27.41 2.44 3.51
N ASN A 107 26.71 1.36 3.18
CA ASN A 107 27.04 0.54 2.01
C ASN A 107 25.77 0.25 1.23
N ALA A 108 25.86 0.54 -0.06
CA ALA A 108 24.79 0.57 -1.04
C ALA A 108 23.92 -0.69 -1.03
N ASP A 109 22.64 -0.54 -0.67
CA ASP A 109 21.49 -0.80 -1.53
C ASP A 109 20.18 -0.65 -0.74
N ASP A 110 19.19 -0.01 -1.38
CA ASP A 110 17.77 0.09 -0.97
C ASP A 110 17.27 1.29 -0.13
N VAL A 111 17.78 2.49 -0.41
CA VAL A 111 17.19 3.77 0.06
C VAL A 111 15.80 4.06 -0.56
N ARG A 112 15.40 3.36 -1.63
CA ARG A 112 14.08 3.58 -2.28
C ARG A 112 12.93 2.93 -1.51
N ARG A 113 13.17 1.84 -0.78
CA ARG A 113 12.15 1.14 -0.01
C ARG A 113 11.84 1.81 1.33
N LEU A 114 12.85 2.40 1.98
CA LEU A 114 12.67 3.16 3.22
C LEU A 114 11.89 4.47 2.99
N ASN A 115 12.11 5.15 1.87
CA ASN A 115 11.36 6.37 1.51
C ASN A 115 9.89 6.11 1.21
N PHE A 116 9.54 4.93 0.69
CA PHE A 116 8.16 4.54 0.44
C PHE A 116 7.41 4.23 1.76
N VAL A 117 8.07 3.53 2.68
CA VAL A 117 7.51 3.21 3.99
C VAL A 117 7.36 4.48 4.85
N ASN A 118 8.35 5.36 4.86
CA ASN A 118 8.28 6.63 5.61
C ASN A 118 7.26 7.63 5.04
N SER A 119 7.01 7.64 3.73
CA SER A 119 5.96 8.44 3.08
C SER A 119 4.54 7.95 3.43
N CYS A 120 4.38 6.65 3.64
CA CYS A 120 3.10 6.07 4.09
C CYS A 120 2.84 6.31 5.59
N ILE A 121 3.87 6.24 6.45
CA ILE A 121 3.72 6.47 7.90
C ILE A 121 3.42 7.94 8.21
N THR A 122 4.08 8.89 7.55
CA THR A 122 3.82 10.34 7.75
C THR A 122 2.44 10.78 7.28
N ARG A 123 1.82 10.08 6.31
CA ARG A 123 0.44 10.37 5.87
C ARG A 123 -0.65 9.76 6.76
N LEU A 124 -0.35 8.71 7.52
CA LEU A 124 -1.29 8.16 8.50
C LEU A 124 -1.36 9.03 9.77
N ASN A 125 -0.23 9.62 10.19
CA ASN A 125 -0.19 10.47 11.38
C ASN A 125 -0.83 11.85 11.20
N HIS A 126 -1.04 12.33 9.96
CA HIS A 126 -1.71 13.61 9.71
C HIS A 126 -3.25 13.49 9.59
N LEU A 127 -3.82 12.27 9.62
CA LEU A 127 -5.26 12.02 9.51
C LEU A 127 -5.91 11.55 10.83
N ILE A 128 -5.14 11.51 11.92
CA ILE A 128 -5.63 11.17 13.27
C ILE A 128 -5.69 12.42 14.18
N LEU A 129 -5.30 13.60 13.70
CA LEU A 129 -5.26 14.83 14.50
C LEU A 129 -6.06 16.03 13.95
N HIS A 130 -7.02 15.82 13.04
CA HIS A 130 -8.03 16.82 12.71
C HIS A 130 -9.37 16.19 12.36
#